data_AF-A0A937PY44-F1
#
_entry.id   AF-A0A937PY44-F1
#
_cell.length_a   1.000
_cell.length_b   1.000
_cell.length_c   1.000
_cell.angle_alpha   90.00
_cell.angle_beta   90.00
_cell.angle_gamma   90.00
#
_symmetry.space_group_name_H-M   'P 1'
#
loop_
_entity.id
_entity.type
_entity.pdbx_description
1 polymer ?
#
loop_
_entity_poly.entity_id
_entity_poly.type
_entity_poly.pdbx_seq_one_letter_code
_entity_poly.pdbx_strand_id
1 'polypeptide(L)' 'AKEAVSFAILAYATIKELPNNIPTATGAEKAVIMGKIVPA' A
#
# COMPACT_ATOMS: atom_id res chain seq x y z
N ALA A 1 -15.74 -7.99 4.75
CA ALA A 1 -15.20 -6.70 5.25
C ALA A 1 -13.66 -6.62 5.27
N LYS A 2 -12.93 -7.74 5.46
CA LYS A 2 -11.46 -7.74 5.63
C LYS A 2 -10.69 -7.05 4.49
N GLU A 3 -11.04 -7.34 3.25
CA GLU A 3 -10.31 -6.82 2.08
C GLU A 3 -10.52 -5.31 1.87
N ALA A 4 -11.74 -4.81 2.08
CA ALA A 4 -12.03 -3.37 2.00
C ALA A 4 -11.22 -2.56 3.04
N VAL A 5 -11.12 -3.08 4.27
CA VAL A 5 -10.29 -2.47 5.32
C VAL A 5 -8.81 -2.50 4.93
N SER A 6 -8.32 -3.60 4.33
CA SER A 6 -6.95 -3.67 3.82
C SER A 6 -6.66 -2.58 2.78
N PHE A 7 -7.56 -2.33 1.82
CA PHE A 7 -7.39 -1.24 0.85
C PHE A 7 -7.35 0.15 1.50
N ALA A 8 -8.19 0.39 2.52
CA ALA A 8 -8.15 1.64 3.28
C ALA A 8 -6.81 1.83 4.00
N ILE A 9 -6.26 0.77 4.59
CA ILE A 9 -4.94 0.79 5.23
C ILE A 9 -3.83 1.05 4.21
N LEU A 10 -3.88 0.40 3.03
CA LEU A 10 -2.91 0.64 1.95
C LEU A 10 -2.92 2.10 1.51
N ALA A 11 -4.10 2.70 1.32
CA ALA A 11 -4.25 4.11 0.95
C ALA A 11 -3.71 5.05 2.04
N TYR A 12 -4.00 4.77 3.32
CA TYR A 12 -3.42 5.52 4.44
C TYR A 12 -1.88 5.49 4.41
N ALA A 13 -1.29 4.32 4.17
CA ALA A 13 0.15 4.18 4.06
C ALA A 13 0.72 4.97 2.86
N THR A 14 0.02 5.02 1.72
CA THR A 14 0.40 5.87 0.57
C THR A 14 0.42 7.36 0.97
N ILE A 15 -0.61 7.85 1.67
CA ILE A 15 -0.70 9.25 2.13
C ILE A 15 0.41 9.59 3.13
N LYS A 16 0.84 8.62 3.94
CA LYS A 16 1.92 8.77 4.93
C LYS A 16 3.31 8.48 4.40
N GLU A 17 3.45 8.17 3.11
CA GLU A 17 4.71 7.80 2.47
C GLU A 17 5.39 6.59 3.15
N LEU A 18 4.60 5.60 3.58
CA LEU A 18 5.08 4.38 4.22
C LEU A 18 5.01 3.19 3.25
N PRO A 19 6.07 2.37 3.12
CA PRO A 19 6.02 1.15 2.35
C PRO A 19 4.90 0.23 2.83
N ASN A 20 4.13 -0.34 1.90
CA ASN A 20 2.91 -1.08 2.21
C ASN A 20 2.83 -2.44 1.52
N ASN A 21 3.94 -2.89 0.91
CA ASN A 21 4.13 -4.26 0.47
C ASN A 21 5.10 -5.01 1.39
N ILE A 22 5.05 -6.33 1.33
CA ILE A 22 6.08 -7.21 1.90
C ILE A 22 6.83 -7.87 0.74
N PRO A 23 8.15 -7.63 0.57
CA PRO A 23 8.92 -8.17 -0.57
C PRO A 23 8.79 -9.68 -0.75
N THR A 24 8.91 -10.46 0.32
CA THR A 24 8.79 -11.93 0.27
C THR A 24 7.39 -12.42 -0.10
N ALA A 25 6.35 -11.60 0.08
CA ALA A 25 4.99 -11.92 -0.32
C ALA A 25 4.65 -11.45 -1.75
N THR A 26 5.41 -10.49 -2.30
CA THR A 26 5.10 -9.83 -3.58
C THR A 26 6.13 -10.10 -4.68
N GLY A 27 7.32 -10.61 -4.34
CA GLY A 27 8.43 -10.78 -5.27
C GLY A 27 9.17 -9.48 -5.61
N ALA A 28 8.87 -8.37 -4.93
CA ALA A 28 9.59 -7.12 -5.12
C ALA A 28 11.03 -7.22 -4.59
N GLU A 29 11.98 -6.52 -5.20
CA GLU A 29 13.38 -6.47 -4.74
C GLU A 29 13.53 -5.75 -3.38
N LYS A 30 12.64 -4.80 -3.09
CA LYS A 30 12.63 -3.99 -1.87
C LYS A 30 11.21 -3.58 -1.49
N ALA A 31 11.06 -3.10 -0.25
CA ALA A 31 9.79 -2.52 0.18
C ALA A 31 9.54 -1.20 -0.58
N VAL A 32 8.30 -0.99 -1.03
CA VAL A 32 7.86 0.16 -1.82
C VAL A 32 6.49 0.64 -1.35
N ILE A 33 6.19 1.91 -1.64
CA ILE A 33 4.86 2.47 -1.46
C ILE A 33 4.03 2.11 -2.71
N MET A 34 2.99 1.30 -2.55
CA MET A 34 2.00 1.03 -3.60
C MET A 34 0.89 2.08 -3.58
N GLY A 35 0.20 2.24 -4.72
CA GLY A 35 -0.94 3.15 -4.89
C GLY A 35 -0.61 4.43 -5.66
N LYS A 36 -1.65 5.16 -6.07
CA LYS A 36 -1.55 6.46 -6.74
C LYS A 36 -2.63 7.40 -6.20
N ILE A 37 -2.25 8.63 -5.85
CA ILE A 37 -3.20 9.67 -5.45
C ILE A 37 -3.80 10.28 -6.72
N VAL A 38 -5.11 10.24 -6.84
CA VAL A 38 -5.88 10.95 -7.87
C VAL A 38 -6.66 12.04 -7.14
N PRO A 39 -6.43 13.33 -7.44
CA PRO A 39 -7.20 14.43 -6.86
C PRO A 39 -8.70 14.28 -7.14
N ALA A 40 -9.53 14.86 -6.27
CA ALA A 40 -10.97 14.87 -6.42
C ALA A 40 -11.43 15.65 -7.66
#